data_AF-A0A2G9P2F4-F1
#
_entry.id   AF-A0A2G9P2F4-F1
#
_cell.length_a   1.000
_cell.length_b   1.000
_cell.length_c   1.000
_cell.angle_alpha   90.00
_cell.angle_beta   90.00
_cell.angle_gamma   90.00
#
_symmetry.space_group_name_H-M   'P 1'
#
loop_
_entity.id
_entity.type
_entity.pdbx_description
1 polymer ?
#
loop_
_entity_poly.entity_id
_entity_poly.type
_entity_poly.pdbx_seq_one_letter_code
_entity_poly.pdbx_strand_id
1 'polypeptide(L)'
;KICRNCKCGQEEHEVGSNNEDDHKVGKLFEDTKYTTLIAKLKTDGIPTYKRNVMILTNPVAAKKDVSISTVTYEWAPPARRYMELIPKDKQPVAGSEGAQYRKKQLAKQLPAHDQDPSKCHELSPNEVKQMEQFVKKYKNEVLGVGDVKLPKDVEAPAGDKGKPDSGARSTLATVKGPENKAATAQGSA
;
A
#
# COMPACT_ATOMS: atom_id res chain seq x y z
N LYS A 1 7.70 -13.03 -11.74
CA LYS A 1 8.41 -13.82 -12.79
C LYS A 1 9.23 -12.85 -13.64
N ILE A 2 10.41 -13.24 -14.08
CA ILE A 2 11.24 -12.40 -14.97
C ILE A 2 10.98 -12.77 -16.44
N CYS A 3 11.02 -11.79 -17.33
CA CYS A 3 10.92 -12.01 -18.76
C CYS A 3 12.08 -12.86 -19.26
N ARG A 4 11.79 -13.93 -20.00
CA ARG A 4 12.84 -14.80 -20.54
C ARG A 4 13.72 -14.09 -21.58
N ASN A 5 13.14 -13.14 -22.31
CA ASN A 5 13.80 -12.36 -23.36
C ASN A 5 14.64 -11.21 -22.80
N CYS A 6 14.05 -10.34 -21.98
CA CYS A 6 14.68 -9.10 -21.54
C CYS A 6 15.25 -9.14 -20.10
N LYS A 7 15.02 -10.24 -19.34
CA LYS A 7 15.38 -10.42 -17.93
C LYS A 7 14.80 -9.41 -16.93
N CYS A 8 14.02 -8.44 -17.40
CA CYS A 8 13.30 -7.52 -16.54
C CYS A 8 12.09 -8.18 -15.85
N GLY A 9 11.58 -7.54 -14.80
CA GLY A 9 10.41 -7.99 -14.06
C GLY A 9 9.12 -7.94 -14.89
N GLN A 10 8.07 -8.61 -14.43
CA GLN A 10 6.77 -8.59 -15.09
C GLN A 10 6.20 -7.17 -15.18
N GLU A 11 6.50 -6.32 -14.19
CA GLU A 11 6.12 -4.92 -14.14
C GLU A 11 6.79 -4.03 -15.20
N GLU A 12 7.81 -4.55 -15.89
CA GLU A 12 8.50 -3.86 -16.98
C GLU A 12 7.88 -4.15 -18.35
N HIS A 13 6.85 -4.99 -18.39
CA HIS A 13 6.11 -5.33 -19.58
C HIS A 13 4.62 -5.05 -19.36
N GLU A 14 3.96 -4.54 -20.39
CA GLU A 14 2.51 -4.28 -20.39
C GLU A 14 1.73 -5.59 -20.63
N VAL A 15 2.00 -6.61 -19.81
CA VAL A 15 1.23 -7.86 -19.81
C VAL A 15 -0.07 -7.56 -19.07
N GLY A 16 -1.20 -7.57 -19.77
CA GLY A 16 -2.50 -7.10 -19.28
C GLY A 16 -2.85 -7.61 -17.86
N SER A 17 -2.58 -6.76 -16.85
CA SER A 17 -2.75 -7.08 -15.43
C SER A 17 -3.66 -6.07 -14.72
N ASN A 18 -4.58 -5.41 -15.44
CA ASN A 18 -5.38 -4.33 -14.86
C ASN A 18 -6.18 -4.75 -13.60
N ASN A 19 -6.47 -6.04 -13.42
CA ASN A 19 -7.16 -6.55 -12.22
C ASN A 19 -6.22 -7.19 -11.18
N GLU A 20 -4.97 -7.52 -11.53
CA GLU A 20 -4.05 -8.20 -10.59
C GLU A 20 -3.73 -7.31 -9.39
N ASP A 21 -3.51 -6.02 -9.63
CA ASP A 21 -3.22 -5.07 -8.56
C ASP A 21 -4.43 -4.84 -7.66
N ASP A 22 -5.64 -4.87 -8.21
CA ASP A 22 -6.85 -4.81 -7.40
C ASP A 22 -7.09 -6.07 -6.58
N HIS A 23 -6.66 -7.23 -7.07
CA HIS A 23 -6.70 -8.46 -6.29
C HIS A 23 -5.66 -8.43 -5.15
N LYS A 24 -4.46 -7.89 -5.39
CA LYS A 24 -3.45 -7.72 -4.33
C LYS A 24 -3.95 -6.81 -3.21
N VAL A 25 -4.50 -5.66 -3.57
CA VAL A 25 -5.08 -4.71 -2.60
C VAL A 25 -6.36 -5.29 -1.98
N GLY A 26 -7.19 -5.98 -2.76
CA GLY A 26 -8.39 -6.64 -2.25
C GLY A 26 -8.08 -7.69 -1.18
N LYS A 27 -7.08 -8.54 -1.44
CA LYS A 27 -6.59 -9.54 -0.48
C LYS A 27 -6.00 -8.92 0.78
N LEU A 28 -5.41 -7.73 0.69
CA LEU A 28 -4.92 -6.99 1.85
C LEU A 28 -6.07 -6.60 2.80
N PHE A 29 -7.22 -6.19 2.24
CA PHE A 29 -8.40 -5.76 3.01
C PHE A 29 -9.37 -6.89 3.37
N GLU A 30 -9.23 -8.07 2.77
CA GLU A 30 -9.97 -9.26 3.16
C GLU A 30 -9.79 -9.59 4.65
N ASP A 31 -10.89 -9.94 5.30
CA ASP A 31 -10.98 -10.23 6.75
C ASP A 31 -10.57 -9.09 7.68
N THR A 32 -10.61 -7.85 7.19
CA THR A 32 -10.30 -6.66 8.00
C THR A 32 -11.53 -5.80 8.23
N LYS A 33 -11.39 -4.77 9.07
CA LYS A 33 -12.42 -3.72 9.22
C LYS A 33 -12.67 -2.89 7.95
N TYR A 34 -11.84 -3.04 6.92
CA TYR A 34 -11.89 -2.28 5.67
C TYR A 34 -12.62 -3.02 4.53
N THR A 35 -13.45 -4.02 4.84
CA THR A 35 -14.22 -4.79 3.84
C THR A 35 -15.16 -3.95 2.97
N THR A 36 -15.47 -2.71 3.36
CA THR A 36 -16.24 -1.78 2.52
C THR A 36 -15.47 -1.35 1.26
N LEU A 37 -14.14 -1.37 1.31
CA LEU A 37 -13.23 -1.00 0.24
C LEU A 37 -13.05 -2.09 -0.83
N ILE A 38 -13.57 -3.30 -0.60
CA ILE A 38 -13.57 -4.38 -1.60
C ILE A 38 -14.94 -4.50 -2.29
N ALA A 39 -14.91 -4.89 -3.56
CA ALA A 39 -16.09 -5.22 -4.36
C ALA A 39 -16.83 -6.39 -3.72
N LYS A 40 -18.16 -6.36 -3.77
CA LYS A 40 -18.95 -7.56 -3.43
C LYS A 40 -18.51 -8.66 -4.40
N LEU A 41 -18.06 -9.78 -3.86
CA LEU A 41 -17.56 -10.94 -4.61
C LEU A 41 -18.59 -11.32 -5.67
N LYS A 42 -18.28 -11.02 -6.93
CA LYS A 42 -19.09 -11.40 -8.08
C LYS A 42 -18.19 -12.31 -8.92
N THR A 43 -18.62 -13.56 -9.00
CA THR A 43 -18.18 -14.59 -9.95
C THR A 43 -16.96 -15.44 -9.55
N ASP A 44 -15.89 -14.91 -8.95
CA ASP A 44 -14.65 -15.72 -8.77
C ASP A 44 -14.22 -15.97 -7.31
N GLY A 45 -14.95 -15.44 -6.33
CA GLY A 45 -14.56 -15.59 -4.92
C GLY A 45 -13.27 -14.84 -4.52
N ILE A 46 -12.65 -14.08 -5.43
CA ILE A 46 -11.45 -13.29 -5.16
C ILE A 46 -11.85 -11.85 -4.81
N PRO A 47 -11.42 -11.31 -3.66
CA PRO A 47 -11.66 -9.91 -3.31
C PRO A 47 -10.95 -8.96 -4.27
N THR A 48 -11.70 -8.00 -4.83
CA THR A 48 -11.17 -6.97 -5.73
C THR A 48 -11.31 -5.61 -5.07
N TYR A 49 -10.25 -4.80 -5.05
CA TYR A 49 -10.32 -3.43 -4.53
C TYR A 49 -11.25 -2.54 -5.36
N LYS A 50 -12.08 -1.74 -4.70
CA LYS A 50 -12.89 -0.69 -5.34
C LYS A 50 -12.02 0.55 -5.55
N ARG A 51 -11.41 0.70 -6.72
CA ARG A 51 -10.67 1.92 -7.05
C ARG A 51 -11.59 3.14 -7.15
N ASN A 52 -11.10 4.27 -6.65
CA ASN A 52 -11.61 5.59 -7.00
C ASN A 52 -10.98 6.03 -8.32
N VAL A 53 -11.80 6.16 -9.37
CA VAL A 53 -11.37 6.75 -10.64
C VAL A 53 -11.75 8.23 -10.63
N MET A 54 -10.78 9.10 -10.88
CA MET A 54 -11.04 10.53 -11.04
C MET A 54 -10.98 10.90 -12.53
N ILE A 55 -12.09 11.39 -13.04
CA ILE A 55 -12.20 11.97 -14.37
C ILE A 55 -12.14 13.49 -14.20
N LEU A 56 -11.03 14.11 -14.62
CA LEU A 56 -10.88 15.55 -14.61
C LEU A 56 -11.23 16.11 -15.98
N THR A 57 -12.38 16.77 -16.05
CA THR A 57 -12.81 17.49 -17.24
C THR A 57 -12.36 18.94 -17.11
N ASN A 58 -11.38 19.36 -17.92
CA ASN A 58 -10.97 20.75 -17.97
C ASN A 58 -11.66 21.42 -19.17
N PRO A 59 -12.61 22.35 -18.96
CA PRO A 59 -13.19 23.12 -20.06
C PRO A 59 -12.10 24.04 -20.61
N VAL A 60 -11.64 23.76 -21.83
CA VAL A 60 -10.74 24.68 -22.53
C VAL A 60 -11.62 25.78 -23.10
N ALA A 61 -11.42 27.02 -22.65
CA ALA A 61 -12.06 28.20 -23.23
C ALA A 61 -11.46 28.46 -24.62
N ALA A 62 -11.77 27.60 -25.58
CA ALA A 62 -11.50 27.84 -26.98
C ALA A 62 -12.56 28.81 -27.51
N LYS A 63 -12.10 29.94 -28.02
CA LYS A 63 -12.95 30.91 -28.71
C LYS A 63 -13.63 30.17 -29.86
N LYS A 64 -14.95 30.05 -29.79
CA LYS A 64 -15.91 29.48 -30.76
C LYS A 64 -16.24 27.98 -30.76
N ASP A 65 -15.48 27.11 -30.12
CA ASP A 65 -15.90 25.69 -29.89
C ASP A 65 -15.32 25.21 -28.57
N VAL A 66 -16.18 24.91 -27.58
CA VAL A 66 -15.73 24.39 -26.28
C VAL A 66 -15.23 22.96 -26.48
N SER A 67 -13.92 22.78 -26.71
CA SER A 67 -13.31 21.46 -26.67
C SER A 67 -13.17 21.02 -25.21
N ILE A 68 -13.93 19.98 -24.86
CA ILE A 68 -13.87 19.38 -23.55
C ILE A 68 -12.67 18.43 -23.52
N SER A 69 -11.61 18.80 -22.81
CA SER A 69 -10.48 17.89 -22.55
C SER A 69 -10.79 17.05 -21.31
N THR A 70 -10.89 15.73 -21.49
CA THR A 70 -11.16 14.77 -20.41
C THR A 70 -9.88 13.99 -20.10
N VAL A 71 -9.37 14.11 -18.87
CA VAL A 71 -8.22 13.34 -18.39
C VAL A 71 -8.69 12.33 -17.35
N THR A 72 -8.51 11.05 -17.62
CA THR A 72 -8.82 9.97 -16.67
C THR A 72 -7.55 9.54 -15.93
N TYR A 73 -7.57 9.62 -14.61
CA TYR A 73 -6.50 9.09 -13.76
C TYR A 73 -6.83 7.66 -13.34
N GLU A 74 -5.84 6.76 -13.39
CA GLU A 74 -6.01 5.35 -13.01
C GLU A 74 -6.11 5.18 -11.48
N TRP A 75 -5.52 6.10 -10.73
CA TRP A 75 -5.67 6.21 -9.28
C TRP A 75 -5.69 7.67 -8.88
N ALA A 76 -6.64 8.09 -8.04
CA ALA A 76 -6.63 9.40 -7.43
C ALA A 76 -7.09 9.39 -5.97
N PRO A 77 -6.38 10.07 -5.06
CA PRO A 77 -6.90 10.35 -3.75
C PRO A 77 -8.04 11.39 -3.87
N PRO A 78 -8.91 11.50 -2.87
CA PRO A 78 -10.02 12.45 -2.86
C PRO A 78 -9.60 13.93 -3.04
N ALA A 79 -8.31 14.25 -2.91
CA ALA A 79 -7.75 15.59 -3.04
C ALA A 79 -7.20 15.84 -4.46
N ARG A 80 -7.98 16.48 -5.35
CA ARG A 80 -7.53 16.91 -6.71
C ARG A 80 -6.18 17.61 -6.72
N ARG A 81 -5.94 18.52 -5.77
CA ARG A 81 -4.70 19.31 -5.70
C ARG A 81 -3.47 18.44 -5.44
N TYR A 82 -3.62 17.27 -4.81
CA TYR A 82 -2.52 16.33 -4.64
C TYR A 82 -1.95 15.90 -6.00
N MET A 83 -2.80 15.67 -7.00
CA MET A 83 -2.36 15.29 -8.34
C MET A 83 -1.56 16.39 -9.03
N GLU A 84 -1.82 17.66 -8.72
CA GLU A 84 -1.04 18.79 -9.25
C GLU A 84 0.38 18.86 -8.65
N LEU A 85 0.57 18.31 -7.44
CA LEU A 85 1.86 18.29 -6.74
C LEU A 85 2.76 17.12 -7.16
N ILE A 86 2.21 16.09 -7.80
CA ILE A 86 3.02 14.99 -8.36
C ILE A 86 3.74 15.50 -9.61
N PRO A 87 5.05 15.24 -9.76
CA PRO A 87 5.79 15.52 -10.99
C PRO A 87 5.03 15.02 -12.23
N LYS A 88 4.97 15.83 -13.29
CA LYS A 88 4.09 15.58 -14.44
C LYS A 88 4.34 14.23 -15.11
N ASP A 89 5.60 13.82 -15.17
CA ASP A 89 6.09 12.52 -15.64
C ASP A 89 5.62 11.33 -14.78
N LYS A 90 5.26 11.57 -13.51
CA LYS A 90 4.84 10.53 -12.55
C LYS A 90 3.35 10.56 -12.24
N GLN A 91 2.57 11.44 -12.87
CA GLN A 91 1.13 11.50 -12.69
C GLN A 91 0.49 10.23 -13.30
N PRO A 92 -0.38 9.50 -12.56
CA PRO A 92 -0.98 8.25 -13.02
C PRO A 92 -2.16 8.50 -13.98
N VAL A 93 -1.91 9.26 -15.05
CA VAL A 93 -2.85 9.48 -16.14
C VAL A 93 -2.96 8.19 -16.94
N ALA A 94 -4.17 7.73 -17.25
CA ALA A 94 -4.39 6.47 -17.96
C ALA A 94 -3.59 6.44 -19.28
N GLY A 95 -2.79 5.38 -19.46
CA GLY A 95 -1.94 5.20 -20.63
C GLY A 95 -0.64 6.00 -20.64
N SER A 96 -0.31 6.76 -19.58
CA SER A 96 0.95 7.51 -19.49
C SER A 96 2.10 6.69 -18.87
N GLU A 97 3.34 7.15 -19.07
CA GLU A 97 4.51 6.62 -18.35
C GLU A 97 4.35 6.74 -16.83
N GLY A 98 3.67 7.77 -16.34
CA GLY A 98 3.39 7.95 -14.92
C GLY A 98 2.44 6.90 -14.35
N ALA A 99 1.47 6.42 -15.14
CA ALA A 99 0.63 5.28 -14.76
C ALA A 99 1.45 3.98 -14.69
N GLN A 100 2.33 3.74 -15.68
CA GLN A 100 3.24 2.59 -15.64
C GLN A 100 4.21 2.67 -14.45
N TYR A 101 4.76 3.86 -14.16
CA TYR A 101 5.60 4.10 -13.00
C TYR A 101 4.86 3.77 -11.71
N ARG A 102 3.61 4.20 -11.56
CA ARG A 102 2.77 3.89 -10.40
C ARG A 102 2.55 2.38 -10.23
N LYS A 103 2.29 1.66 -11.32
CA LYS A 103 2.17 0.18 -11.32
C LYS A 103 3.45 -0.48 -10.83
N LYS A 104 4.61 -0.05 -11.36
CA LYS A 104 5.93 -0.54 -10.91
C LYS A 104 6.16 -0.31 -9.41
N GLN A 105 5.76 0.86 -8.88
CA GLN A 105 5.86 1.14 -7.44
C GLN A 105 4.92 0.25 -6.61
N LEU A 106 3.67 0.05 -7.06
CA LEU A 106 2.70 -0.83 -6.37
C LEU A 106 3.19 -2.26 -6.27
N ALA A 107 3.75 -2.81 -7.37
CA ALA A 107 4.25 -4.18 -7.39
C ALA A 107 5.35 -4.43 -6.35
N LYS A 108 6.18 -3.42 -6.08
CA LYS A 108 7.23 -3.47 -5.04
C LYS A 108 6.67 -3.27 -3.63
N GLN A 109 5.64 -2.44 -3.48
CA GLN A 109 5.04 -2.11 -2.19
C GLN A 109 4.16 -3.23 -1.63
N LEU A 110 3.55 -4.03 -2.51
CA LEU A 110 2.61 -5.09 -2.12
C LEU A 110 2.96 -6.44 -2.76
N PRO A 111 4.09 -7.07 -2.39
CA PRO A 111 4.43 -8.40 -2.89
C PRO A 111 3.39 -9.44 -2.45
N ALA A 112 2.92 -10.27 -3.38
CA ALA A 112 1.94 -11.31 -3.06
C ALA A 112 2.47 -12.36 -2.05
N HIS A 113 3.78 -12.61 -2.09
CA HIS A 113 4.49 -13.54 -1.19
C HIS A 113 4.49 -13.08 0.27
N ASP A 114 4.21 -11.80 0.55
CA ASP A 114 4.16 -11.30 1.93
C ASP A 114 2.77 -11.50 2.56
N GLN A 115 1.78 -11.85 1.75
CA GLN A 115 0.36 -11.92 2.15
C GLN A 115 -0.24 -13.32 2.02
N ASP A 116 0.36 -14.19 1.20
CA ASP A 116 -0.22 -15.47 0.83
C ASP A 116 0.82 -16.60 0.85
N PRO A 117 0.73 -17.54 1.82
CA PRO A 117 1.65 -18.68 1.89
C PRO A 117 1.64 -19.54 0.62
N SER A 118 0.53 -19.59 -0.12
CA SER A 118 0.43 -20.36 -1.37
C SER A 118 1.27 -19.79 -2.52
N LYS A 119 1.74 -18.55 -2.39
CA LYS A 119 2.65 -17.92 -3.35
C LYS A 119 4.11 -18.18 -3.03
N CYS A 120 4.42 -18.57 -1.81
CA CYS A 120 5.77 -18.89 -1.36
C CYS A 120 6.14 -20.31 -1.81
N HIS A 121 7.40 -20.51 -2.21
CA HIS A 121 7.92 -21.83 -2.53
C HIS A 121 8.54 -22.47 -1.28
N GLU A 122 8.38 -23.79 -1.16
CA GLU A 122 9.10 -24.62 -0.18
C GLU A 122 8.86 -24.27 1.30
N LEU A 123 7.73 -23.63 1.64
CA LEU A 123 7.35 -23.46 3.05
C LEU A 123 6.99 -24.81 3.68
N SER A 124 7.56 -25.10 4.84
CA SER A 124 7.12 -26.20 5.68
C SER A 124 5.70 -25.93 6.25
N PRO A 125 4.95 -26.98 6.64
CA PRO A 125 3.62 -26.79 7.25
C PRO A 125 3.64 -25.88 8.49
N ASN A 126 4.75 -25.87 9.24
CA ASN A 126 4.92 -24.98 10.38
C ASN A 126 5.12 -23.52 9.96
N GLU A 127 5.92 -23.25 8.93
CA GLU A 127 6.13 -21.89 8.41
C GLU A 127 4.87 -21.32 7.77
N VAL A 128 4.08 -22.14 7.06
CA VAL A 128 2.75 -21.75 6.56
C VAL A 128 1.90 -21.21 7.70
N LYS A 129 1.81 -21.96 8.80
CA LYS A 129 1.03 -21.56 9.99
C LYS A 129 1.55 -20.28 10.62
N GLN A 130 2.87 -20.12 10.72
CA GLN A 130 3.48 -18.89 11.27
C GLN A 130 3.19 -17.67 10.38
N MET A 131 3.26 -17.84 9.06
CA MET A 131 2.94 -16.78 8.11
C MET A 131 1.46 -16.40 8.17
N GLU A 132 0.54 -17.35 8.22
CA GLU A 132 -0.90 -17.08 8.38
C GLU A 132 -1.19 -16.29 9.67
N GLN A 133 -0.56 -16.67 10.78
CA GLN A 133 -0.67 -15.96 12.05
C GLN A 133 -0.11 -14.54 11.97
N PHE A 134 1.04 -14.37 11.33
CA PHE A 134 1.66 -13.07 11.10
C PHE A 134 0.75 -12.15 10.28
N VAL A 135 0.26 -12.62 9.13
CA VAL A 135 -0.63 -11.86 8.24
C VAL A 135 -1.91 -11.46 8.99
N LYS A 136 -2.51 -12.38 9.75
CA LYS A 136 -3.69 -12.10 10.57
C LYS A 136 -3.42 -11.00 11.61
N LYS A 137 -2.30 -11.09 12.33
CA LYS A 137 -1.91 -10.10 13.34
C LYS A 137 -1.67 -8.74 12.70
N TYR A 138 -0.88 -8.69 11.63
CA TYR A 138 -0.58 -7.47 10.87
C TYR A 138 -1.86 -6.78 10.38
N LYS A 139 -2.78 -7.53 9.77
CA LYS A 139 -4.06 -7.01 9.29
C LYS A 139 -4.94 -6.42 10.41
N ASN A 140 -4.89 -7.00 11.61
CA ASN A 140 -5.71 -6.57 12.73
C ASN A 140 -5.11 -5.39 13.50
N GLU A 141 -3.80 -5.39 13.70
CA GLU A 141 -3.12 -4.47 14.62
C GLU A 141 -2.45 -3.29 13.91
N VAL A 142 -1.98 -3.48 12.67
CA VAL A 142 -1.07 -2.53 12.00
C VAL A 142 -1.66 -1.96 10.72
N LEU A 143 -2.43 -2.76 9.97
CA LEU A 143 -3.02 -2.29 8.71
C LEU A 143 -3.96 -1.11 8.96
N GLY A 144 -3.72 -0.02 8.22
CA GLY A 144 -4.47 1.21 8.30
C GLY A 144 -4.76 1.79 6.91
N VAL A 145 -5.81 2.60 6.83
CA VAL A 145 -6.13 3.41 5.65
C VAL A 145 -6.16 4.87 6.10
N GLY A 146 -5.39 5.71 5.43
CA GLY A 146 -5.32 7.15 5.71
C GLY A 146 -6.02 7.98 4.64
N ASP A 147 -6.67 9.07 5.08
CA ASP A 147 -7.29 10.05 4.20
C ASP A 147 -6.34 11.21 3.90
N VAL A 148 -6.27 11.64 2.64
CA VAL A 148 -5.49 12.81 2.23
C VAL A 148 -6.35 14.07 2.38
N LYS A 149 -5.95 14.95 3.30
CA LYS A 149 -6.59 16.27 3.54
C LYS A 149 -5.68 17.41 3.08
N LEU A 150 -6.25 18.57 2.75
CA LEU A 150 -5.44 19.74 2.43
C LEU A 150 -4.88 20.36 3.72
N PRO A 151 -3.73 21.06 3.67
CA PRO A 151 -3.14 21.73 4.84
C PRO A 151 -4.07 22.71 5.57
N LYS A 152 -5.05 23.28 4.87
CA LYS A 152 -6.07 24.16 5.46
C LYS A 152 -7.21 23.42 6.18
N ASP A 153 -7.37 22.12 5.90
CA ASP A 153 -8.41 21.27 6.49
C ASP A 153 -7.87 20.48 7.71
N VAL A 154 -6.58 20.66 8.05
CA VAL A 154 -5.95 20.15 9.27
C VAL A 154 -5.89 21.27 10.32
N GLU A 155 -7.06 21.75 10.77
CA GLU A 155 -7.11 22.65 11.93
C GLU A 155 -6.69 21.91 13.21
N ALA A 156 -5.99 22.63 14.10
CA ALA A 156 -5.31 22.15 15.30
C ALA A 156 -6.24 21.38 16.28
N PRO A 157 -5.70 20.46 17.12
CA PRO A 157 -6.52 19.64 18.01
C PRO A 157 -7.27 20.50 19.02
N ALA A 158 -8.60 20.34 19.05
CA ALA A 158 -9.46 20.89 20.09
C ALA A 158 -8.97 20.39 21.47
N GLY A 159 -8.77 21.36 22.37
CA GLY A 159 -8.26 21.15 23.71
C GLY A 159 -9.13 20.24 24.59
N ASP A 160 -8.41 19.60 25.50
CA ASP A 160 -8.78 18.99 26.76
C ASP A 160 -10.16 19.38 27.36
N LYS A 161 -10.96 18.35 27.69
CA LYS A 161 -11.74 18.29 28.92
C LYS A 161 -11.64 16.87 29.51
N GLY A 162 -10.88 16.72 30.60
CA GLY A 162 -10.85 15.54 31.47
C GLY A 162 -12.24 15.13 32.00
N LYS A 163 -12.46 13.93 32.55
CA LYS A 163 -11.75 13.28 33.67
C LYS A 163 -12.20 11.78 33.82
N PRO A 164 -11.80 11.00 34.85
CA PRO A 164 -10.84 9.89 34.77
C PRO A 164 -11.45 8.49 35.02
N ASP A 165 -10.77 7.41 34.63
CA ASP A 165 -10.68 6.21 35.47
C ASP A 165 -9.44 5.35 35.15
N SER A 166 -8.51 5.39 36.11
CA SER A 166 -7.68 4.33 36.68
C SER A 166 -7.48 3.02 35.89
N GLY A 167 -6.23 2.74 35.53
CA GLY A 167 -5.80 1.42 35.06
C GLY A 167 -4.34 1.37 34.64
N ALA A 168 -3.43 1.73 35.54
CA ALA A 168 -1.99 1.68 35.32
C ALA A 168 -1.51 0.24 35.04
N ARG A 169 -0.66 0.06 34.02
CA ARG A 169 0.65 -0.59 34.20
C ARG A 169 1.58 -0.31 33.03
N SER A 170 2.55 0.54 33.32
CA SER A 170 3.80 0.72 32.58
C SER A 170 4.69 -0.50 32.78
N THR A 171 5.30 -1.00 31.70
CA THR A 171 6.67 -1.54 31.73
C THR A 171 7.36 -1.21 30.42
N LEU A 172 8.19 -0.17 30.47
CA LEU A 172 9.35 0.01 29.59
C LEU A 172 10.29 -1.19 29.80
N ALA A 173 10.59 -1.94 28.74
CA ALA A 173 11.74 -2.83 28.70
C ALA A 173 12.79 -2.20 27.78
N THR A 174 13.69 -1.43 28.37
CA THR A 174 14.98 -1.06 27.77
C THR A 174 15.87 -2.29 27.79
N VAL A 175 16.07 -2.94 26.65
CA VAL A 175 17.13 -3.95 26.50
C VAL A 175 18.44 -3.22 26.30
N LYS A 176 19.27 -3.26 27.35
CA LYS A 176 20.67 -2.84 27.36
C LYS A 176 21.50 -3.98 26.76
N GLY A 177 22.21 -3.73 25.67
CA GLY A 177 23.13 -4.69 25.06
C GLY A 177 24.32 -4.98 25.99
N PRO A 178 24.86 -6.21 26.03
CA PRO A 178 26.02 -6.49 26.84
C PRO A 178 27.31 -6.02 26.15
N GLU A 179 28.17 -5.42 26.96
CA GLU A 179 29.49 -4.92 26.65
C GLU A 179 30.47 -6.10 26.46
N ASN A 180 31.22 -6.10 25.35
CA ASN A 180 32.33 -7.03 25.15
C ASN A 180 33.55 -6.56 25.98
N LYS A 181 33.82 -7.25 27.09
CA LYS A 181 35.11 -7.16 27.78
C LYS A 181 36.12 -8.08 27.11
N ALA A 182 37.17 -7.49 26.55
CA ALA A 182 38.39 -8.20 26.17
C ALA A 182 39.07 -8.75 27.44
N ALA A 183 39.40 -10.04 27.43
CA ALA A 183 40.25 -10.68 28.42
C ALA A 183 41.42 -11.36 27.70
N THR A 184 42.60 -10.80 27.89
CA THR A 184 43.91 -11.39 27.62
C THR A 184 44.08 -12.65 28.46
N ALA A 185 44.50 -13.76 27.85
CA ALA A 185 45.09 -14.88 28.57
C ALA A 185 46.32 -15.37 27.81
N GLN A 186 47.46 -15.22 28.49
CA GLN A 186 48.75 -15.81 28.20
C GLN A 186 48.67 -17.34 28.34
N GLY A 187 49.45 -18.07 27.55
CA GLY A 187 49.64 -19.50 27.68
C GLY A 187 50.92 -19.92 26.98
N SER A 188 52.02 -19.96 27.73
CA SER A 188 53.29 -20.57 27.34
C SER A 188 53.18 -22.10 27.43
N ALA A 189 53.67 -22.79 26.40
CA ALA A 189 54.48 -24.01 26.48
C ALA A 189 55.18 -24.19 25.13
#